data_AF-A0A4Q6DVY2-F1
#
_entry.id   AF-A0A4Q6DVY2-F1
#
_cell.length_a   1.000
_cell.length_b   1.000
_cell.length_c   1.000
_cell.angle_alpha   90.00
_cell.angle_beta   90.00
_cell.angle_gamma   90.00
#
_symmetry.space_group_name_H-M   'P 1'
#
loop_
_entity.id
_entity.type
_entity.pdbx_description
1 polymer ?
#
loop_
_entity_poly.entity_id
_entity_poly.type
_entity_poly.pdbx_seq_one_letter_code
_entity_poly.pdbx_strand_id
1 'polypeptide(L)'
;DSGGFQIFAMPNDRSMSEEGAKFLSYVDGKHILLTPERSIETQIAIGSDIMMVLDQCVPSTVDESIARAAMELSNRWALRSLAARGDSPQSMFAIVQGACYENLRRESAAFLSQHPFDGFALGGLAVGESKQEREDTVEYAAAMLPTDRPRYLMGVGTPIDLLEAVHRGMDMFDCIIPTAHAEQGVAYTWKGKILLRRGAYRDQEAAIDANCKCKVCTTYSRAYLHQLIKTQEPLGRTLVGIHNIHFYHELMRTMREHILADTFLAFYEATRPWLAASDEEFPVKKPNLRPKAATELGDYEVHRSSAGFHNIRQKSSGEIMHSVIPPEEEAFALYVNQSRFLERIAKEEEVVIWDVGMGAAANVMA
;
A
#
# COMPACT_ATOMS: atom_id res chain seq x y z
N ASP A 1 7.16 17.65 -3.62
CA ASP A 1 6.35 16.95 -4.64
C ASP A 1 5.48 17.96 -5.40
N SER A 2 4.80 17.54 -6.46
CA SER A 2 4.01 18.40 -7.35
C SER A 2 2.51 18.42 -7.05
N GLY A 3 2.03 17.55 -6.16
CA GLY A 3 0.60 17.33 -5.86
C GLY A 3 -0.10 16.25 -6.71
N GLY A 4 0.56 15.68 -7.72
CA GLY A 4 -0.05 14.69 -8.64
C GLY A 4 -0.57 13.43 -7.93
N PHE A 5 0.24 12.86 -7.02
CA PHE A 5 -0.15 11.69 -6.24
C PHE A 5 -1.31 11.99 -5.28
N GLN A 6 -1.33 13.16 -4.64
CA GLN A 6 -2.40 13.55 -3.73
C GLN A 6 -3.74 13.64 -4.47
N ILE A 7 -3.75 14.15 -5.70
CA ILE A 7 -4.96 14.17 -6.55
C ILE A 7 -5.36 12.73 -6.92
N PHE A 8 -4.40 11.87 -7.25
CA PHE A 8 -4.65 10.44 -7.48
C PHE A 8 -5.23 9.72 -6.23
N ALA A 9 -4.85 10.12 -5.03
CA ALA A 9 -5.33 9.53 -3.77
C ALA A 9 -6.70 10.07 -3.32
N MET A 10 -7.23 11.14 -3.94
CA MET A 10 -8.53 11.69 -3.55
C MET A 10 -9.68 10.74 -3.93
N PRO A 11 -10.64 10.48 -3.02
CA PRO A 11 -11.75 9.54 -3.29
C PRO A 11 -12.86 10.11 -4.21
N ASN A 12 -12.84 11.41 -4.51
CA ASN A 12 -13.93 12.15 -5.15
C ASN A 12 -13.62 12.56 -6.61
N ASP A 13 -14.52 13.39 -7.16
CA ASP A 13 -14.47 13.97 -8.50
C ASP A 13 -13.11 14.60 -8.83
N ARG A 14 -12.45 13.97 -9.80
CA ARG A 14 -11.19 14.41 -10.40
C ARG A 14 -11.21 14.13 -11.89
N SER A 15 -10.63 15.03 -12.66
CA SER A 15 -10.41 14.82 -14.09
C SER A 15 -9.04 15.33 -14.52
N MET A 16 -8.46 14.62 -15.48
CA MET A 16 -7.18 14.96 -16.08
C MET A 16 -7.44 15.35 -17.53
N SER A 17 -6.89 16.48 -17.95
CA SER A 17 -6.97 16.96 -19.33
C SER A 17 -5.61 17.48 -19.77
N GLU A 18 -5.47 17.88 -21.04
CA GLU A 18 -4.23 18.51 -21.48
C GLU A 18 -3.90 19.76 -20.66
N GLU A 19 -4.91 20.53 -20.22
CA GLU A 19 -4.75 21.78 -19.45
C GLU A 19 -4.10 21.54 -18.07
N GLY A 20 -4.57 20.54 -17.33
CA GLY A 20 -4.13 20.25 -15.95
C GLY A 20 -5.08 19.29 -15.24
N ALA A 21 -4.87 19.13 -13.93
CA ALA A 21 -5.70 18.31 -13.07
C ALA A 21 -6.81 19.16 -12.42
N LYS A 22 -8.07 18.81 -12.65
CA LYS A 22 -9.22 19.42 -11.96
C LYS A 22 -9.67 18.50 -10.84
N PHE A 23 -9.81 19.03 -9.63
CA PHE A 23 -10.24 18.26 -8.46
C PHE A 23 -11.05 19.11 -7.48
N LEU A 24 -11.83 18.44 -6.65
CA LEU A 24 -12.58 19.06 -5.57
C LEU A 24 -11.71 19.23 -4.32
N SER A 25 -11.56 20.47 -3.85
CA SER A 25 -10.89 20.80 -2.58
C SER A 25 -11.57 20.11 -1.40
N TYR A 26 -10.80 19.36 -0.59
CA TYR A 26 -11.29 18.74 0.64
C TYR A 26 -11.48 19.76 1.79
N VAL A 27 -10.99 20.99 1.63
CA VAL A 27 -11.07 22.04 2.66
C VAL A 27 -12.38 22.83 2.54
N ASP A 28 -12.72 23.26 1.33
CA ASP A 28 -13.83 24.18 1.09
C ASP A 28 -14.77 23.77 -0.06
N GLY A 29 -14.57 22.58 -0.65
CA GLY A 29 -15.45 22.02 -1.68
C GLY A 29 -15.42 22.77 -3.01
N LYS A 30 -14.42 23.62 -3.26
CA LYS A 30 -14.27 24.31 -4.55
C LYS A 30 -13.51 23.46 -5.54
N HIS A 31 -13.87 23.59 -6.82
CA HIS A 31 -13.08 23.02 -7.91
C HIS A 31 -11.79 23.82 -8.08
N ILE A 32 -10.67 23.12 -8.04
CA ILE A 32 -9.33 23.67 -8.26
C ILE A 32 -8.79 23.05 -9.54
N LEU A 33 -8.24 23.89 -10.42
CA LEU A 33 -7.41 23.46 -11.54
C LEU A 33 -5.94 23.69 -11.18
N LEU A 34 -5.19 22.60 -11.09
CA LEU A 34 -3.74 22.60 -10.94
C LEU A 34 -3.11 22.27 -12.30
N THR A 35 -2.49 23.27 -12.92
CA THR A 35 -1.71 23.09 -14.16
C THR A 35 -0.23 22.88 -13.83
N PRO A 36 0.57 22.34 -14.75
CA PRO A 36 2.03 22.32 -14.65
C PRO A 36 2.63 23.68 -14.25
N GLU A 37 2.21 24.76 -14.89
CA GLU A 37 2.74 26.10 -14.62
C GLU A 37 2.42 26.55 -13.19
N ARG A 38 1.17 26.35 -12.75
CA ARG A 38 0.74 26.72 -11.40
C ARG A 38 1.41 25.86 -10.32
N SER A 39 1.66 24.59 -10.61
CA SER A 39 2.42 23.71 -9.72
C SER A 39 3.86 24.21 -9.55
N ILE A 40 4.53 24.60 -10.64
CA ILE A 40 5.89 25.16 -10.59
C ILE A 40 5.93 26.53 -9.92
N GLU A 41 5.00 27.44 -10.25
CA GLU A 41 4.88 28.75 -9.58
C GLU A 41 4.75 28.60 -8.06
N THR A 42 3.95 27.62 -7.62
CA THR A 42 3.76 27.33 -6.19
C THR A 42 5.06 26.81 -5.56
N GLN A 43 5.76 25.90 -6.22
CA GLN A 43 7.04 25.37 -5.71
C GLN A 43 8.15 26.44 -5.67
N ILE A 44 8.15 27.38 -6.62
CA ILE A 44 9.02 28.56 -6.58
C ILE A 44 8.68 29.44 -5.38
N ALA A 45 7.40 29.72 -5.14
CA ALA A 45 6.96 30.53 -4.01
C ALA A 45 7.26 29.89 -2.65
N ILE A 46 7.18 28.55 -2.55
CA ILE A 46 7.60 27.79 -1.37
C ILE A 46 9.12 27.88 -1.17
N GLY A 47 9.90 27.98 -2.25
CA GLY A 47 11.36 28.05 -2.19
C GLY A 47 12.02 26.70 -1.90
N SER A 48 11.44 25.59 -2.38
CA SER A 48 12.01 24.25 -2.18
C SER A 48 13.29 24.03 -3.00
N ASP A 49 14.31 23.38 -2.45
CA ASP A 49 15.57 23.14 -3.18
C ASP A 49 15.39 22.28 -4.46
N ILE A 50 14.45 21.31 -4.41
CA ILE A 50 14.13 20.40 -5.51
C ILE A 50 12.64 20.49 -5.82
N MET A 51 12.31 20.84 -7.06
CA MET A 51 10.96 20.83 -7.62
C MET A 51 10.68 19.52 -8.34
N MET A 52 9.42 19.09 -8.32
CA MET A 52 8.92 17.95 -9.08
C MET A 52 8.00 18.45 -10.19
N VAL A 53 8.11 17.88 -11.39
CA VAL A 53 7.13 18.13 -12.47
C VAL A 53 5.74 17.63 -12.05
N LEU A 54 4.68 18.26 -12.56
CA LEU A 54 3.33 17.71 -12.42
C LEU A 54 3.18 16.49 -13.34
N ASP A 55 2.65 15.41 -12.81
CA ASP A 55 2.45 14.14 -13.51
C ASP A 55 1.04 13.57 -13.26
N GLN A 56 0.67 12.60 -14.09
CA GLN A 56 -0.55 11.82 -13.92
C GLN A 56 -0.20 10.43 -13.38
N CYS A 57 -0.38 10.23 -12.07
CA CYS A 57 -0.28 8.92 -11.45
C CYS A 57 -1.54 8.08 -11.77
N VAL A 58 -1.32 6.82 -12.16
CA VAL A 58 -2.35 5.80 -12.35
C VAL A 58 -1.97 4.55 -11.53
N PRO A 59 -2.92 3.66 -11.19
CA PRO A 59 -2.57 2.40 -10.56
C PRO A 59 -1.58 1.61 -11.43
N SER A 60 -0.65 0.90 -10.80
CA SER A 60 0.48 0.24 -11.49
C SER A 60 0.06 -1.00 -12.28
N THR A 61 -1.19 -1.43 -12.15
CA THR A 61 -1.79 -2.61 -12.78
C THR A 61 -2.92 -2.27 -13.76
N VAL A 62 -3.07 -1.01 -14.17
CA VAL A 62 -4.05 -0.63 -15.20
C VAL A 62 -3.66 -1.17 -16.57
N ASP A 63 -4.62 -1.23 -17.48
CA ASP A 63 -4.37 -1.59 -18.88
C ASP A 63 -3.30 -0.70 -19.52
N GLU A 64 -2.48 -1.29 -20.39
CA GLU A 64 -1.37 -0.61 -21.07
C GLU A 64 -1.80 0.65 -21.81
N SER A 65 -2.99 0.66 -22.42
CA SER A 65 -3.52 1.83 -23.13
C SER A 65 -3.77 3.02 -22.20
N ILE A 66 -4.25 2.77 -20.98
CA ILE A 66 -4.46 3.79 -19.95
C ILE A 66 -3.11 4.28 -19.42
N ALA A 67 -2.19 3.36 -19.13
CA ALA A 67 -0.84 3.69 -18.68
C ALA A 67 -0.09 4.53 -19.74
N ARG A 68 -0.22 4.19 -21.01
CA ARG A 68 0.35 4.93 -22.15
C ARG A 68 -0.20 6.34 -22.24
N ALA A 69 -1.52 6.51 -22.20
CA ALA A 69 -2.15 7.83 -22.25
C ALA A 69 -1.70 8.73 -21.09
N ALA A 70 -1.60 8.17 -19.87
CA ALA A 70 -1.13 8.91 -18.70
C ALA A 70 0.37 9.26 -18.77
N MET A 71 1.20 8.34 -19.27
CA MET A 71 2.63 8.57 -19.50
C MET A 71 2.85 9.67 -20.54
N GLU A 72 2.14 9.64 -21.66
CA GLU A 72 2.25 10.65 -22.70
C GLU A 72 1.78 12.03 -22.23
N LEU A 73 0.68 12.10 -21.44
CA LEU A 73 0.24 13.35 -20.82
C LEU A 73 1.29 13.88 -19.84
N SER A 74 1.84 13.02 -18.99
CA SER A 74 2.88 13.37 -18.01
C SER A 74 4.14 13.92 -18.71
N ASN A 75 4.54 13.34 -19.83
CA ASN A 75 5.66 13.82 -20.64
C ASN A 75 5.40 15.25 -21.17
N ARG A 76 4.20 15.53 -21.70
CA ARG A 76 3.83 16.88 -22.16
C ARG A 76 3.77 17.88 -21.00
N TRP A 77 3.24 17.47 -19.85
CA TRP A 77 3.24 18.28 -18.63
C TRP A 77 4.65 18.54 -18.07
N ALA A 78 5.58 17.61 -18.23
CA ALA A 78 6.97 17.79 -17.84
C ALA A 78 7.64 18.90 -18.67
N LEU A 79 7.39 18.97 -19.98
CA LEU A 79 7.91 20.07 -20.81
C LEU A 79 7.33 21.43 -20.42
N ARG A 80 6.04 21.48 -20.11
CA ARG A 80 5.38 22.71 -19.62
C ARG A 80 5.93 23.15 -18.26
N SER A 81 6.17 22.19 -17.36
CA SER A 81 6.81 22.42 -16.07
C SER A 81 8.22 22.99 -16.25
N LEU A 82 9.01 22.40 -17.16
CA LEU A 82 10.36 22.84 -17.45
C LEU A 82 10.39 24.26 -18.02
N ALA A 83 9.44 24.61 -18.91
CA ALA A 83 9.30 25.96 -19.41
C ALA A 83 8.88 26.95 -18.30
N ALA A 84 7.96 26.54 -17.41
CA ALA A 84 7.51 27.35 -16.29
C ALA A 84 8.59 27.60 -15.23
N ARG A 85 9.59 26.72 -15.11
CA ARG A 85 10.77 26.95 -14.26
C ARG A 85 11.48 28.26 -14.60
N GLY A 86 11.56 28.58 -15.90
CA GLY A 86 12.36 29.68 -16.41
C GLY A 86 13.80 29.63 -15.88
N ASP A 87 14.27 30.76 -15.35
CA ASP A 87 15.62 30.93 -14.80
C ASP A 87 15.70 30.64 -13.29
N SER A 88 14.69 29.98 -12.69
CA SER A 88 14.76 29.62 -11.27
C SER A 88 15.99 28.74 -11.00
N PRO A 89 16.77 29.03 -9.93
CA PRO A 89 17.96 28.24 -9.59
C PRO A 89 17.62 26.90 -8.90
N GLN A 90 16.34 26.66 -8.56
CA GLN A 90 15.91 25.42 -7.91
C GLN A 90 16.05 24.24 -8.88
N SER A 91 16.53 23.10 -8.38
CA SER A 91 16.62 21.88 -9.18
C SER A 91 15.24 21.40 -9.58
N MET A 92 15.10 20.75 -10.74
CA MET A 92 13.83 20.17 -11.20
C MET A 92 14.01 18.72 -11.64
N PHE A 93 13.21 17.85 -11.03
CA PHE A 93 13.20 16.43 -11.36
C PHE A 93 12.01 16.09 -12.26
N ALA A 94 12.29 15.33 -13.32
CA ALA A 94 11.26 14.70 -14.12
C ALA A 94 10.73 13.44 -13.41
N ILE A 95 9.50 13.03 -13.74
CA ILE A 95 8.88 11.81 -13.19
C ILE A 95 8.64 10.83 -14.34
N VAL A 96 9.37 9.71 -14.33
CA VAL A 96 9.15 8.59 -15.25
C VAL A 96 7.85 7.91 -14.84
N GLN A 97 6.94 7.77 -15.81
CA GLN A 97 5.69 7.03 -15.69
C GLN A 97 5.67 5.82 -16.63
N GLY A 98 4.66 4.96 -16.52
CA GLY A 98 4.52 3.77 -17.36
C GLY A 98 3.99 2.53 -16.65
N ALA A 99 3.51 2.66 -15.40
CA ALA A 99 3.02 1.54 -14.60
C ALA A 99 4.07 0.41 -14.51
N CYS A 100 3.68 -0.87 -14.54
CA CYS A 100 4.61 -2.01 -14.57
C CYS A 100 5.05 -2.43 -16.00
N TYR A 101 4.83 -1.59 -17.01
CA TYR A 101 5.15 -1.91 -18.40
C TYR A 101 6.55 -1.42 -18.78
N GLU A 102 7.48 -2.36 -19.02
CA GLU A 102 8.87 -2.05 -19.35
C GLU A 102 9.02 -1.16 -20.59
N ASN A 103 8.24 -1.43 -21.65
CA ASN A 103 8.25 -0.63 -22.87
C ASN A 103 7.83 0.83 -22.61
N LEU A 104 6.78 1.06 -21.82
CA LEU A 104 6.33 2.42 -21.47
C LEU A 104 7.35 3.16 -20.61
N ARG A 105 7.96 2.47 -19.64
CA ARG A 105 9.02 3.02 -18.80
C ARG A 105 10.23 3.42 -19.63
N ARG A 106 10.61 2.60 -20.60
CA ARG A 106 11.69 2.87 -21.56
C ARG A 106 11.38 4.09 -22.43
N GLU A 107 10.17 4.19 -22.96
CA GLU A 107 9.71 5.33 -23.75
C GLU A 107 9.74 6.63 -22.93
N SER A 108 9.20 6.61 -21.69
CA SER A 108 9.20 7.76 -20.78
C SER A 108 10.61 8.19 -20.39
N ALA A 109 11.46 7.26 -19.95
CA ALA A 109 12.85 7.53 -19.59
C ALA A 109 13.66 8.11 -20.77
N ALA A 110 13.52 7.52 -21.96
CA ALA A 110 14.22 7.99 -23.16
C ALA A 110 13.76 9.38 -23.59
N PHE A 111 12.47 9.69 -23.48
CA PHE A 111 11.94 11.02 -23.75
C PHE A 111 12.47 12.06 -22.74
N LEU A 112 12.28 11.81 -21.44
CA LEU A 112 12.62 12.77 -20.39
C LEU A 112 14.13 13.05 -20.33
N SER A 113 14.96 12.05 -20.64
CA SER A 113 16.43 12.17 -20.63
C SER A 113 16.98 13.10 -21.71
N GLN A 114 16.19 13.45 -22.74
CA GLN A 114 16.58 14.40 -23.79
C GLN A 114 16.50 15.87 -23.32
N HIS A 115 15.97 16.10 -22.12
CA HIS A 115 15.71 17.44 -21.59
C HIS A 115 16.59 17.76 -20.36
N PRO A 116 16.85 19.06 -20.09
CA PRO A 116 17.74 19.50 -19.01
C PRO A 116 17.08 19.46 -17.62
N PHE A 117 16.65 18.27 -17.20
CA PHE A 117 16.24 17.98 -15.82
C PHE A 117 17.45 17.63 -14.94
N ASP A 118 17.41 18.04 -13.68
CA ASP A 118 18.53 17.89 -12.75
C ASP A 118 18.55 16.51 -12.07
N GLY A 119 17.46 15.75 -12.20
CA GLY A 119 17.32 14.38 -11.71
C GLY A 119 16.03 13.72 -12.21
N PHE A 120 15.88 12.45 -11.88
CA PHE A 120 14.77 11.63 -12.38
C PHE A 120 14.13 10.86 -11.24
N ALA A 121 12.82 10.98 -11.11
CA ALA A 121 12.03 10.19 -10.19
C ALA A 121 11.31 9.04 -10.89
N LEU A 122 11.11 7.94 -10.19
CA LEU A 122 10.22 6.85 -10.58
C LEU A 122 8.90 7.01 -9.82
N GLY A 123 7.86 7.43 -10.55
CA GLY A 123 6.49 7.55 -10.04
C GLY A 123 5.63 6.32 -10.36
N GLY A 124 4.44 6.26 -9.76
CA GLY A 124 3.42 5.25 -10.10
C GLY A 124 3.79 3.81 -9.69
N LEU A 125 4.53 3.65 -8.58
CA LEU A 125 4.82 2.37 -7.92
C LEU A 125 4.33 2.41 -6.47
N ALA A 126 4.25 1.25 -5.81
CA ALA A 126 3.59 1.02 -4.53
C ALA A 126 2.09 1.40 -4.54
N VAL A 127 1.44 1.22 -5.70
CA VAL A 127 0.04 1.62 -5.93
C VAL A 127 -0.82 0.49 -6.54
N GLY A 128 -0.40 -0.76 -6.39
CA GLY A 128 -1.19 -1.94 -6.75
C GLY A 128 -0.39 -3.19 -7.04
N GLU A 129 0.88 -3.04 -7.39
CA GLU A 129 1.75 -4.13 -7.82
C GLU A 129 2.25 -5.00 -6.66
N SER A 130 2.65 -6.23 -6.98
CA SER A 130 3.35 -7.11 -6.05
C SER A 130 4.76 -6.61 -5.78
N LYS A 131 5.35 -7.09 -4.67
CA LYS A 131 6.74 -6.76 -4.33
C LYS A 131 7.73 -7.11 -5.45
N GLN A 132 7.55 -8.26 -6.10
CA GLN A 132 8.44 -8.70 -7.18
C GLN A 132 8.31 -7.78 -8.40
N GLU A 133 7.09 -7.49 -8.84
CA GLU A 133 6.85 -6.58 -9.98
C GLU A 133 7.43 -5.18 -9.72
N ARG A 134 7.32 -4.67 -8.48
CA ARG A 134 7.96 -3.42 -8.09
C ARG A 134 9.48 -3.50 -8.24
N GLU A 135 10.10 -4.54 -7.68
CA GLU A 135 11.55 -4.72 -7.71
C GLU A 135 12.08 -4.83 -9.15
N ASP A 136 11.43 -5.64 -9.98
CA ASP A 136 11.77 -5.78 -11.40
C ASP A 136 11.64 -4.43 -12.12
N THR A 137 10.55 -3.70 -11.85
CA THR A 137 10.30 -2.37 -12.43
C THR A 137 11.34 -1.34 -12.03
N VAL A 138 11.74 -1.32 -10.76
CA VAL A 138 12.80 -0.44 -10.28
C VAL A 138 14.13 -0.76 -10.96
N GLU A 139 14.48 -2.05 -11.09
CA GLU A 139 15.74 -2.49 -11.68
C GLU A 139 15.90 -2.03 -13.14
N TYR A 140 14.95 -2.38 -14.01
CA TYR A 140 15.06 -2.00 -15.41
C TYR A 140 14.91 -0.49 -15.60
N ALA A 141 14.07 0.20 -14.82
CA ALA A 141 13.86 1.63 -14.97
C ALA A 141 15.09 2.42 -14.51
N ALA A 142 15.73 2.04 -13.40
CA ALA A 142 16.98 2.64 -12.96
C ALA A 142 18.11 2.46 -13.99
N ALA A 143 18.19 1.29 -14.64
CA ALA A 143 19.17 1.02 -15.69
C ALA A 143 18.98 1.87 -16.96
N MET A 144 17.75 2.35 -17.22
CA MET A 144 17.44 3.22 -18.37
C MET A 144 17.77 4.70 -18.12
N LEU A 145 17.97 5.09 -16.86
CA LEU A 145 18.17 6.49 -16.49
C LEU A 145 19.64 6.91 -16.54
N PRO A 146 19.93 8.20 -16.85
CA PRO A 146 21.29 8.72 -16.81
C PRO A 146 22.00 8.41 -15.50
N THR A 147 23.28 8.05 -15.58
CA THR A 147 24.12 7.67 -14.43
C THR A 147 24.78 8.86 -13.75
N ASP A 148 24.76 10.03 -14.39
CA ASP A 148 25.35 11.29 -13.93
C ASP A 148 24.35 12.17 -13.16
N ARG A 149 23.13 11.69 -12.93
CA ARG A 149 22.06 12.42 -12.24
C ARG A 149 21.34 11.53 -11.22
N PRO A 150 20.77 12.13 -10.15
CA PRO A 150 20.12 11.37 -9.08
C PRO A 150 18.85 10.67 -9.54
N ARG A 151 18.59 9.50 -8.96
CA ARG A 151 17.40 8.67 -9.18
C ARG A 151 16.59 8.58 -7.90
N TYR A 152 15.34 9.04 -7.96
CA TYR A 152 14.47 9.15 -6.80
C TYR A 152 13.30 8.16 -6.89
N LEU A 153 13.19 7.22 -5.95
CA LEU A 153 12.05 6.31 -5.86
C LEU A 153 10.98 6.92 -4.94
N MET A 154 9.83 7.27 -5.52
CA MET A 154 8.77 7.98 -4.81
C MET A 154 7.86 7.04 -4.02
N GLY A 155 7.59 7.36 -2.75
CA GLY A 155 6.53 6.70 -1.96
C GLY A 155 6.80 5.26 -1.52
N VAL A 156 7.99 4.72 -1.80
CA VAL A 156 8.42 3.38 -1.37
C VAL A 156 9.39 3.52 -0.21
N GLY A 157 9.19 2.78 0.87
CA GLY A 157 10.15 2.90 1.98
C GLY A 157 9.87 2.10 3.23
N THR A 158 9.59 0.79 3.16
CA THR A 158 9.99 -0.06 4.29
C THR A 158 11.52 -0.23 4.28
N PRO A 159 12.18 -0.58 5.40
CA PRO A 159 13.64 -0.73 5.42
C PRO A 159 14.17 -1.74 4.40
N ILE A 160 13.44 -2.83 4.17
CA ILE A 160 13.79 -3.81 3.14
C ILE A 160 13.62 -3.21 1.73
N ASP A 161 12.57 -2.42 1.48
CA ASP A 161 12.42 -1.78 0.17
C ASP A 161 13.56 -0.79 -0.12
N LEU A 162 14.03 -0.05 0.88
CA LEU A 162 15.19 0.85 0.73
C LEU A 162 16.45 0.06 0.35
N LEU A 163 16.72 -1.04 1.06
CA LEU A 163 17.87 -1.90 0.78
C LEU A 163 17.80 -2.48 -0.64
N GLU A 164 16.62 -2.98 -1.04
CA GLU A 164 16.38 -3.55 -2.37
C GLU A 164 16.50 -2.53 -3.50
N ALA A 165 16.05 -1.29 -3.27
CA ALA A 165 16.09 -0.24 -4.28
C ALA A 165 17.48 0.39 -4.42
N VAL A 166 18.24 0.54 -3.32
CA VAL A 166 19.65 0.97 -3.39
C VAL A 166 20.47 -0.06 -4.15
N HIS A 167 20.26 -1.35 -3.90
CA HIS A 167 20.90 -2.43 -4.66
C HIS A 167 20.60 -2.36 -6.17
N ARG A 168 19.45 -1.79 -6.55
CA ARG A 168 19.01 -1.59 -7.94
C ARG A 168 19.35 -0.22 -8.52
N GLY A 169 20.12 0.59 -7.80
CA GLY A 169 20.66 1.85 -8.31
C GLY A 169 19.75 3.07 -8.13
N MET A 170 18.89 3.07 -7.10
CA MET A 170 18.14 4.24 -6.64
C MET A 170 18.89 5.00 -5.53
N ASP A 171 18.81 6.33 -5.54
CA ASP A 171 19.62 7.21 -4.68
C ASP A 171 18.79 7.92 -3.60
N MET A 172 17.55 8.28 -3.91
CA MET A 172 16.67 9.07 -3.06
C MET A 172 15.35 8.34 -2.79
N PHE A 173 14.78 8.59 -1.62
CA PHE A 173 13.57 7.93 -1.14
C PHE A 173 12.76 8.87 -0.26
N ASP A 174 11.44 8.71 -0.28
CA ASP A 174 10.53 9.29 0.71
C ASP A 174 9.45 8.27 1.05
N CYS A 175 9.00 8.29 2.30
CA CYS A 175 7.87 7.46 2.69
C CYS A 175 7.29 7.92 4.03
N ILE A 176 5.96 7.81 4.18
CA ILE A 176 5.28 8.03 5.46
C ILE A 176 5.41 6.85 6.42
N ILE A 177 5.85 5.68 5.94
CA ILE A 177 5.91 4.42 6.71
C ILE A 177 6.55 4.58 8.09
N PRO A 178 7.73 5.19 8.29
CA PRO A 178 8.36 5.25 9.62
C PRO A 178 7.46 5.91 10.67
N THR A 179 6.70 6.95 10.31
CA THR A 179 5.78 7.65 11.23
C THR A 179 4.41 6.97 11.28
N ALA A 180 3.85 6.53 10.14
CA ALA A 180 2.58 5.82 10.08
C ALA A 180 2.61 4.50 10.89
N HIS A 181 3.70 3.75 10.77
CA HIS A 181 3.92 2.54 11.56
C HIS A 181 4.14 2.84 13.05
N ALA A 182 4.72 3.99 13.40
CA ALA A 182 4.82 4.40 14.80
C ALA A 182 3.45 4.61 15.44
N GLU A 183 2.46 5.14 14.70
CA GLU A 183 1.07 5.26 15.19
C GLU A 183 0.44 3.89 15.50
N GLN A 184 0.85 2.88 14.74
CA GLN A 184 0.43 1.49 14.93
C GLN A 184 1.26 0.77 16.01
N GLY A 185 2.27 1.44 16.59
CA GLY A 185 3.16 0.86 17.60
C GLY A 185 4.20 -0.11 17.01
N VAL A 186 4.54 0.05 15.74
CA VAL A 186 5.58 -0.73 15.07
C VAL A 186 6.90 0.02 15.17
N ALA A 187 7.92 -0.65 15.69
CA ALA A 187 9.28 -0.13 15.77
C ALA A 187 10.23 -0.98 14.91
N TYR A 188 11.11 -0.32 14.16
CA TYR A 188 12.12 -0.99 13.33
C TYR A 188 13.42 -1.21 14.10
N THR A 189 14.04 -2.38 13.93
CA THR A 189 15.32 -2.74 14.54
C THR A 189 16.20 -3.43 13.50
N TRP A 190 17.49 -3.59 13.80
CA TRP A 190 18.40 -4.38 12.96
C TRP A 190 18.07 -5.88 12.93
N LYS A 191 17.14 -6.35 13.78
CA LYS A 191 16.65 -7.73 13.85
C LYS A 191 15.19 -7.87 13.40
N GLY A 192 14.74 -6.97 12.55
CA GLY A 192 13.38 -6.95 12.03
C GLY A 192 12.46 -5.98 12.78
N LYS A 193 11.19 -5.97 12.37
CA LYS A 193 10.19 -5.07 12.95
C LYS A 193 9.49 -5.72 14.14
N ILE A 194 9.35 -4.97 15.23
CA ILE A 194 8.63 -5.39 16.43
C ILE A 194 7.31 -4.63 16.57
N LEU A 195 6.32 -5.27 17.20
CA LEU A 195 5.01 -4.68 17.47
C LEU A 195 4.87 -4.43 18.98
N LEU A 196 5.14 -3.20 19.42
CA LEU A 196 5.10 -2.80 20.82
C LEU A 196 3.71 -2.93 21.44
N ARG A 197 2.63 -3.08 20.65
CA ARG A 197 1.28 -3.39 21.15
C ARG A 197 1.16 -4.80 21.77
N ARG A 198 2.07 -5.72 21.44
CA ARG A 198 2.01 -7.12 21.87
C ARG A 198 2.34 -7.26 23.35
N GLY A 199 1.61 -8.14 24.04
CA GLY A 199 1.80 -8.39 25.47
C GLY A 199 3.19 -8.94 25.84
N ALA A 200 3.91 -9.53 24.88
CA ALA A 200 5.29 -9.98 25.07
C ALA A 200 6.24 -8.85 25.51
N TYR A 201 5.91 -7.61 25.16
CA TYR A 201 6.70 -6.42 25.50
C TYR A 201 6.33 -5.75 26.82
N ARG A 202 5.31 -6.26 27.54
CA ARG A 202 4.79 -5.61 28.75
C ARG A 202 5.84 -5.39 29.83
N ASP A 203 6.69 -6.39 30.06
CA ASP A 203 7.66 -6.43 31.16
C ASP A 203 9.12 -6.41 30.65
N GLN A 204 9.33 -5.90 29.42
CA GLN A 204 10.64 -5.84 28.78
C GLN A 204 11.36 -4.52 29.09
N GLU A 205 12.26 -4.55 30.07
CA GLU A 205 13.02 -3.37 30.50
C GLU A 205 14.15 -2.95 29.54
N ALA A 206 14.47 -3.77 28.54
CA ALA A 206 15.46 -3.45 27.52
C ALA A 206 14.97 -2.31 26.59
N ALA A 207 15.92 -1.63 25.95
CA ALA A 207 15.67 -0.68 24.87
C ALA A 207 15.04 -1.34 23.64
N ILE A 208 14.45 -0.56 22.72
CA ILE A 208 13.90 -1.07 21.46
C ILE A 208 14.95 -1.88 20.69
N ASP A 209 16.14 -1.32 20.52
CA ASP A 209 17.30 -1.98 19.91
C ASP A 209 18.53 -1.66 20.76
N ALA A 210 19.28 -2.69 21.16
CA ALA A 210 20.45 -2.54 22.03
C ALA A 210 21.62 -1.80 21.36
N ASN A 211 21.67 -1.78 20.02
CA ASN A 211 22.72 -1.10 19.26
C ASN A 211 22.33 0.33 18.86
N CYS A 212 21.05 0.70 18.99
CA CYS A 212 20.56 2.03 18.61
C CYS A 212 20.92 3.08 19.66
N LYS A 213 21.50 4.18 19.22
CA LYS A 213 21.97 5.28 20.08
C LYS A 213 21.00 6.47 20.14
N CYS A 214 19.79 6.32 19.61
CA CYS A 214 18.80 7.39 19.63
C CYS A 214 18.38 7.74 21.07
N LYS A 215 17.83 8.95 21.26
CA LYS A 215 17.38 9.41 22.58
C LYS A 215 16.34 8.48 23.21
N VAL A 216 15.55 7.80 22.38
CA VAL A 216 14.49 6.89 22.83
C VAL A 216 15.09 5.61 23.41
N CYS A 217 15.97 4.93 22.67
CA CYS A 217 16.64 3.71 23.11
C CYS A 217 17.53 3.92 24.34
N THR A 218 18.08 5.12 24.53
CA THR A 218 18.93 5.45 25.68
C THR A 218 18.13 5.88 26.93
N THR A 219 16.82 6.09 26.82
CA THR A 219 16.00 6.67 27.91
C THR A 219 14.83 5.78 28.31
N TYR A 220 14.21 5.05 27.38
CA TYR A 220 12.94 4.35 27.61
C TYR A 220 13.06 2.86 27.31
N SER A 221 12.40 2.04 28.13
CA SER A 221 12.26 0.61 27.91
C SER A 221 11.13 0.26 26.95
N ARG A 222 11.17 -0.94 26.37
CA ARG A 222 10.08 -1.51 25.58
C ARG A 222 8.79 -1.64 26.40
N ALA A 223 8.89 -1.95 27.70
CA ALA A 223 7.78 -1.99 28.66
C ALA A 223 7.06 -0.64 28.76
N TYR A 224 7.82 0.44 28.96
CA TYR A 224 7.26 1.78 29.02
C TYR A 224 6.56 2.18 27.72
N LEU A 225 7.21 1.91 26.58
CA LEU A 225 6.63 2.19 25.27
C LEU A 225 5.40 1.32 24.97
N HIS A 226 5.41 0.05 25.36
CA HIS A 226 4.24 -0.84 25.30
C HIS A 226 3.05 -0.22 26.02
N GLN A 227 3.27 0.26 27.25
CA GLN A 227 2.22 0.91 28.04
C GLN A 227 1.65 2.13 27.31
N LEU A 228 2.50 3.08 26.89
CA LEU A 228 2.06 4.29 26.19
C LEU A 228 1.27 3.97 24.91
N ILE A 229 1.77 3.02 24.12
CA ILE A 229 1.11 2.60 22.88
C ILE A 229 -0.22 1.90 23.19
N LYS A 230 -0.29 1.09 24.25
CA LYS A 230 -1.50 0.35 24.63
C LYS A 230 -2.59 1.27 25.17
N THR A 231 -2.21 2.31 25.90
CA THR A 231 -3.12 3.35 26.41
C THR A 231 -3.38 4.47 25.40
N GLN A 232 -2.82 4.38 24.19
CA GLN A 232 -2.99 5.37 23.12
C GLN A 232 -2.51 6.79 23.50
N GLU A 233 -1.49 6.87 24.35
CA GLU A 233 -0.87 8.14 24.71
C GLU A 233 -0.10 8.71 23.50
N PRO A 234 -0.34 9.98 23.08
CA PRO A 234 0.34 10.57 21.93
C PRO A 234 1.87 10.54 22.02
N LEU A 235 2.41 10.56 23.23
CA LEU A 235 3.85 10.43 23.47
C LEU A 235 4.40 9.09 22.94
N GLY A 236 3.63 7.99 23.04
CA GLY A 236 4.06 6.68 22.58
C GLY A 236 4.40 6.67 21.08
N ARG A 237 3.46 7.10 20.22
CA ARG A 237 3.69 7.20 18.77
C ARG A 237 4.79 8.20 18.42
N THR A 238 4.91 9.29 19.19
CA THR A 238 5.96 10.31 18.97
C THR A 238 7.34 9.71 19.21
N LEU A 239 7.55 9.03 20.33
CA LEU A 239 8.82 8.38 20.67
C LEU A 239 9.16 7.28 19.66
N VAL A 240 8.21 6.43 19.30
CA VAL A 240 8.44 5.39 18.29
C VAL A 240 8.77 6.00 16.92
N GLY A 241 8.13 7.12 16.55
CA GLY A 241 8.42 7.86 15.32
C GLY A 241 9.85 8.41 15.29
N ILE A 242 10.30 9.03 16.40
CA ILE A 242 11.68 9.51 16.55
C ILE A 242 12.67 8.36 16.37
N HIS A 243 12.41 7.21 17.00
CA HIS A 243 13.23 6.02 16.85
C HIS A 243 13.26 5.51 15.41
N ASN A 244 12.11 5.38 14.75
CA ASN A 244 12.02 4.87 13.38
C ASN A 244 12.74 5.80 12.39
N ILE A 245 12.59 7.11 12.49
CA ILE A 245 13.32 8.06 11.65
C ILE A 245 14.83 7.97 11.89
N HIS A 246 15.27 7.82 13.14
CA HIS A 246 16.68 7.59 13.44
C HIS A 246 17.20 6.31 12.78
N PHE A 247 16.47 5.21 12.90
CA PHE A 247 16.80 3.93 12.28
C PHE A 247 16.93 4.06 10.76
N TYR A 248 16.03 4.77 10.10
CA TYR A 248 16.11 5.01 8.65
C TYR A 248 17.37 5.78 8.27
N HIS A 249 17.69 6.85 9.00
CA HIS A 249 18.93 7.61 8.75
C HIS A 249 20.18 6.78 9.01
N GLU A 250 20.17 5.92 10.03
CA GLU A 250 21.26 4.99 10.32
C GLU A 250 21.42 3.98 9.19
N LEU A 251 20.35 3.31 8.76
CA LEU A 251 20.35 2.37 7.65
C LEU A 251 20.91 3.02 6.37
N MET A 252 20.42 4.20 5.99
CA MET A 252 20.93 4.92 4.81
C MET A 252 22.40 5.31 4.96
N ARG A 253 22.87 5.65 6.16
CA ARG A 253 24.29 5.95 6.42
C ARG A 253 25.15 4.71 6.27
N THR A 254 24.76 3.61 6.90
CA THR A 254 25.47 2.32 6.85
C THR A 254 25.57 1.81 5.41
N MET A 255 24.49 1.91 4.62
CA MET A 255 24.54 1.54 3.20
C MET A 255 25.58 2.38 2.43
N ARG A 256 25.60 3.70 2.62
CA ARG A 256 26.61 4.57 1.99
C ARG A 256 28.04 4.20 2.40
N GLU A 257 28.27 3.92 3.68
CA GLU A 257 29.59 3.50 4.18
C GLU A 257 30.05 2.20 3.50
N HIS A 258 29.17 1.22 3.35
CA HIS A 258 29.48 -0.03 2.66
C HIS A 258 29.67 0.12 1.15
N ILE A 259 28.94 1.03 0.49
CA ILE A 259 29.14 1.34 -0.94
C ILE A 259 30.53 1.97 -1.14
N LEU A 260 30.90 2.96 -0.32
CA LEU A 260 32.20 3.64 -0.41
C LEU A 260 33.37 2.72 -0.07
N ALA A 261 33.15 1.70 0.76
CA ALA A 261 34.13 0.70 1.13
C ALA A 261 34.15 -0.53 0.20
N ASP A 262 33.35 -0.55 -0.88
CA ASP A 262 33.22 -1.68 -1.82
C ASP A 262 32.83 -3.01 -1.13
N THR A 263 31.97 -2.93 -0.12
CA THR A 263 31.48 -4.09 0.67
C THR A 263 29.95 -4.19 0.70
N PHE A 264 29.26 -3.39 -0.13
CA PHE A 264 27.80 -3.31 -0.12
C PHE A 264 27.10 -4.63 -0.43
N LEU A 265 27.60 -5.43 -1.37
CA LEU A 265 26.97 -6.70 -1.71
C LEU A 265 26.95 -7.68 -0.52
N ALA A 266 28.08 -7.82 0.17
CA ALA A 266 28.17 -8.67 1.37
C ALA A 266 27.26 -8.14 2.50
N PHE A 267 27.21 -6.82 2.69
CA PHE A 267 26.28 -6.19 3.63
C PHE A 267 24.82 -6.46 3.25
N TYR A 268 24.46 -6.31 1.98
CA TYR A 268 23.13 -6.55 1.44
C TYR A 268 22.69 -7.99 1.72
N GLU A 269 23.49 -8.98 1.33
CA GLU A 269 23.18 -10.41 1.52
C GLU A 269 22.99 -10.77 3.00
N ALA A 270 23.86 -10.23 3.88
CA ALA A 270 23.79 -10.50 5.32
C ALA A 270 22.59 -9.81 5.99
N THR A 271 22.21 -8.62 5.53
CA THR A 271 21.21 -7.75 6.20
C THR A 271 19.79 -8.01 5.71
N ARG A 272 19.63 -8.35 4.44
CA ARG A 272 18.33 -8.54 3.77
C ARG A 272 17.36 -9.45 4.54
N PRO A 273 17.77 -10.64 5.06
CA PRO A 273 16.85 -11.51 5.79
C PRO A 273 16.30 -10.84 7.06
N TRP A 274 17.12 -10.07 7.76
CA TRP A 274 16.75 -9.42 9.02
C TRP A 274 15.80 -8.24 8.80
N LEU A 275 16.02 -7.42 7.77
CA LEU A 275 15.09 -6.31 7.47
C LEU A 275 13.74 -6.80 6.94
N ALA A 276 13.71 -7.99 6.32
CA ALA A 276 12.48 -8.65 5.91
C ALA A 276 11.77 -9.37 7.08
N ALA A 277 12.49 -9.64 8.17
CA ALA A 277 11.98 -10.40 9.29
C ALA A 277 10.93 -9.64 10.10
N SER A 278 10.02 -10.41 10.67
CA SER A 278 9.17 -9.94 11.76
C SER A 278 9.91 -10.07 13.10
N ASP A 279 9.16 -10.03 14.19
CA ASP A 279 9.66 -10.17 15.55
C ASP A 279 10.24 -11.58 15.80
N GLU A 280 11.57 -11.71 15.70
CA GLU A 280 12.32 -12.96 15.96
C GLU A 280 12.44 -13.29 17.45
N GLU A 281 12.48 -12.27 18.32
CA GLU A 281 12.61 -12.45 19.77
C GLU A 281 11.33 -13.05 20.36
N PHE A 282 10.19 -12.61 19.84
CA PHE A 282 8.88 -13.15 20.20
C PHE A 282 8.14 -13.53 18.92
N PRO A 283 8.38 -14.69 18.31
CA PRO A 283 7.72 -15.06 17.05
C PRO A 283 6.20 -15.11 17.19
N VAL A 284 5.50 -14.58 16.19
CA VAL A 284 4.04 -14.71 16.12
C VAL A 284 3.73 -16.17 15.79
N LYS A 285 3.10 -16.89 16.73
CA LYS A 285 2.52 -18.21 16.43
C LYS A 285 1.47 -18.00 15.35
N LYS A 286 1.70 -18.54 14.15
CA LYS A 286 0.67 -18.55 13.10
C LYS A 286 -0.56 -19.24 13.70
N PRO A 287 -1.74 -18.61 13.68
CA PRO A 287 -2.95 -19.30 14.11
C PRO A 287 -3.07 -20.56 13.25
N ASN A 288 -3.39 -21.69 13.88
CA ASN A 288 -3.76 -22.88 13.12
C ASN A 288 -4.91 -22.46 12.20
N LEU A 289 -4.66 -22.46 10.89
CA LEU A 289 -5.72 -22.28 9.91
C LEU A 289 -6.77 -23.34 10.25
N ARG A 290 -7.97 -22.91 10.66
CA ARG A 290 -9.09 -23.85 10.72
C ARG A 290 -9.16 -24.47 9.32
N PRO A 291 -9.23 -25.81 9.20
CA PRO A 291 -9.46 -26.43 7.90
C PRO A 291 -10.63 -25.70 7.24
N LYS A 292 -10.50 -25.38 5.94
CA LYS A 292 -11.66 -24.92 5.19
C LYS A 292 -12.77 -25.94 5.41
N ALA A 293 -13.96 -25.47 5.80
CA ALA A 293 -15.11 -26.35 5.92
C ALA A 293 -15.25 -27.12 4.61
N ALA A 294 -15.49 -28.43 4.70
CA ALA A 294 -15.67 -29.25 3.50
C ALA A 294 -16.86 -28.69 2.72
N THR A 295 -16.64 -28.32 1.47
CA THR A 295 -17.68 -27.83 0.55
C THR A 295 -18.43 -28.97 -0.15
N GLU A 296 -18.12 -30.21 0.22
CA GLU A 296 -18.69 -31.42 -0.36
C GLU A 296 -19.04 -32.43 0.75
N LEU A 297 -20.19 -33.09 0.58
CA LEU A 297 -20.64 -34.16 1.44
C LEU A 297 -21.29 -35.27 0.60
N GLY A 298 -20.56 -36.36 0.37
CA GLY A 298 -21.05 -37.48 -0.44
C GLY A 298 -21.37 -37.04 -1.87
N ASP A 299 -22.65 -37.12 -2.24
CA ASP A 299 -23.18 -36.73 -3.55
C ASP A 299 -23.64 -35.26 -3.62
N TYR A 300 -23.29 -34.43 -2.64
CA TYR A 300 -23.70 -33.02 -2.58
C TYR A 300 -22.49 -32.08 -2.51
N GLU A 301 -22.62 -30.89 -3.08
CA GLU A 301 -21.62 -29.81 -3.05
C GLU A 301 -22.25 -28.43 -2.83
N VAL A 302 -21.50 -27.51 -2.24
CA VAL A 302 -21.86 -26.09 -2.17
C VAL A 302 -21.56 -25.43 -3.51
N HIS A 303 -22.61 -25.07 -4.25
CA HIS A 303 -22.57 -24.39 -5.54
C HIS A 303 -22.77 -22.89 -5.38
N ARG A 304 -21.86 -22.08 -5.94
CA ARG A 304 -21.99 -20.62 -5.96
C ARG A 304 -22.75 -20.16 -7.21
N SER A 305 -23.88 -19.49 -7.01
CA SER A 305 -24.70 -18.93 -8.09
C SER A 305 -24.02 -17.73 -8.76
N SER A 306 -24.43 -17.42 -9.99
CA SER A 306 -24.00 -16.21 -10.71
C SER A 306 -24.40 -14.90 -10.02
N ALA A 307 -25.48 -14.94 -9.22
CA ALA A 307 -25.96 -13.83 -8.42
C ALA A 307 -25.22 -13.69 -7.06
N GLY A 308 -24.26 -14.56 -6.77
CA GLY A 308 -23.30 -14.38 -5.67
C GLY A 308 -23.64 -15.09 -4.35
N PHE A 309 -24.76 -15.80 -4.27
CA PHE A 309 -25.16 -16.62 -3.12
C PHE A 309 -24.78 -18.10 -3.30
N HIS A 310 -24.87 -18.89 -2.23
CA HIS A 310 -24.50 -20.32 -2.23
C HIS A 310 -25.75 -21.20 -2.14
N ASN A 311 -25.71 -22.36 -2.79
CA ASN A 311 -26.80 -23.34 -2.84
C ASN A 311 -26.21 -24.75 -2.74
N ILE A 312 -27.04 -25.74 -2.41
CA ILE A 312 -26.63 -27.14 -2.52
C ILE A 312 -26.94 -27.67 -3.91
N ARG A 313 -25.94 -28.30 -4.51
CA ARG A 313 -26.08 -29.04 -5.77
C ARG A 313 -25.84 -30.52 -5.51
N GLN A 314 -26.72 -31.35 -6.03
CA GLN A 314 -26.48 -32.79 -6.08
C GLN A 314 -25.62 -33.11 -7.29
N LYS A 315 -24.47 -33.77 -7.08
CA LYS A 315 -23.47 -34.06 -8.10
C LYS A 315 -23.99 -35.07 -9.13
N SER A 316 -24.69 -36.11 -8.70
CA SER A 316 -25.19 -37.17 -9.60
C SER A 316 -26.28 -36.70 -10.57
N SER A 317 -27.22 -35.87 -10.12
CA SER A 317 -28.33 -35.34 -10.94
C SER A 317 -27.98 -34.01 -11.61
N GLY A 318 -27.01 -33.28 -11.07
CA GLY A 318 -26.69 -31.91 -11.47
C GLY A 318 -27.71 -30.87 -10.98
N GLU A 319 -28.74 -31.29 -10.25
CA GLU A 319 -29.82 -30.44 -9.75
C GLU A 319 -29.30 -29.48 -8.68
N ILE A 320 -29.64 -28.19 -8.84
CA ILE A 320 -29.33 -27.13 -7.89
C ILE A 320 -30.61 -26.81 -7.13
N MET A 321 -30.61 -27.07 -5.83
CA MET A 321 -31.73 -26.75 -4.95
C MET A 321 -31.82 -25.24 -4.79
N HIS A 322 -32.99 -24.65 -5.05
CA HIS A 322 -33.25 -23.23 -4.82
C HIS A 322 -32.36 -22.27 -5.64
N SER A 323 -32.24 -22.52 -6.95
CA SER A 323 -31.27 -21.84 -7.83
C SER A 323 -31.56 -20.37 -8.17
N VAL A 324 -32.73 -19.85 -7.81
CA VAL A 324 -33.25 -18.57 -8.35
C VAL A 324 -33.12 -17.41 -7.37
N ILE A 325 -33.30 -17.66 -6.08
CA ILE A 325 -33.21 -16.65 -5.01
C ILE A 325 -32.31 -17.17 -3.89
N PRO A 326 -31.72 -16.29 -3.07
CA PRO A 326 -30.92 -16.72 -1.93
C PRO A 326 -31.74 -17.65 -1.01
N PRO A 327 -31.21 -18.82 -0.62
CA PRO A 327 -31.94 -19.76 0.23
C PRO A 327 -32.50 -19.13 1.51
N GLU A 328 -31.81 -18.12 2.06
CA GLU A 328 -32.24 -17.39 3.25
C GLU A 328 -33.51 -16.59 3.02
N GLU A 329 -33.64 -15.98 1.84
CA GLU A 329 -34.84 -15.22 1.46
C GLU A 329 -36.02 -16.17 1.24
N GLU A 330 -35.77 -17.30 0.58
CA GLU A 330 -36.79 -18.31 0.34
C GLU A 330 -37.26 -18.96 1.64
N ALA A 331 -36.34 -19.33 2.53
CA ALA A 331 -36.65 -19.90 3.83
C ALA A 331 -37.47 -18.91 4.68
N PHE A 332 -37.11 -17.63 4.65
CA PHE A 332 -37.87 -16.61 5.36
C PHE A 332 -39.28 -16.44 4.78
N ALA A 333 -39.42 -16.41 3.45
CA ALA A 333 -40.71 -16.30 2.80
C ALA A 333 -41.64 -17.48 3.12
N LEU A 334 -41.13 -18.71 3.01
CA LEU A 334 -41.90 -19.93 3.22
C LEU A 334 -42.18 -20.20 4.71
N TYR A 335 -41.12 -20.27 5.52
CA TYR A 335 -41.25 -20.78 6.88
C TYR A 335 -41.54 -19.70 7.91
N VAL A 336 -41.34 -18.41 7.60
CA VAL A 336 -41.68 -17.31 8.53
C VAL A 336 -42.94 -16.58 8.07
N ASN A 337 -42.94 -16.04 6.85
CA ASN A 337 -44.04 -15.20 6.38
C ASN A 337 -45.29 -16.01 6.03
N GLN A 338 -45.17 -16.99 5.12
CA GLN A 338 -46.33 -17.77 4.67
C GLN A 338 -46.92 -18.63 5.79
N SER A 339 -46.08 -19.24 6.62
CA SER A 339 -46.53 -20.05 7.76
C SER A 339 -47.09 -19.22 8.92
N ARG A 340 -46.94 -17.88 8.87
CA ARG A 340 -47.25 -16.93 9.94
C ARG A 340 -46.58 -17.32 11.27
N PHE A 341 -45.34 -17.78 11.18
CA PHE A 341 -44.60 -18.37 12.29
C PHE A 341 -44.60 -17.51 13.55
N LEU A 342 -44.33 -16.20 13.40
CA LEU A 342 -44.26 -15.25 14.51
C LEU A 342 -45.61 -15.11 15.25
N GLU A 343 -46.73 -15.26 14.56
CA GLU A 343 -48.04 -15.21 15.20
C GLU A 343 -48.40 -16.52 15.91
N ARG A 344 -47.93 -17.65 15.38
CA ARG A 344 -48.18 -18.98 15.92
C ARG A 344 -47.38 -19.22 17.18
N ILE A 345 -46.09 -18.88 17.20
CA ILE A 345 -45.23 -19.04 18.38
C ILE A 345 -45.65 -18.14 19.56
N ALA A 346 -46.41 -17.08 19.29
CA ALA A 346 -47.00 -16.23 20.34
C ALA A 346 -48.25 -16.85 20.99
N LYS A 347 -48.84 -17.90 20.40
CA LYS A 347 -50.12 -18.49 20.81
C LYS A 347 -50.05 -19.99 21.11
N GLU A 348 -49.11 -20.69 20.50
CA GLU A 348 -48.91 -22.14 20.59
C GLU A 348 -47.65 -22.42 21.42
N GLU A 349 -47.71 -23.36 22.37
CA GLU A 349 -46.52 -23.80 23.15
C GLU A 349 -45.53 -24.59 22.27
N GLU A 350 -46.01 -25.22 21.20
CA GLU A 350 -45.19 -25.98 20.26
C GLU A 350 -45.65 -25.68 18.82
N VAL A 351 -44.69 -25.33 17.96
CA VAL A 351 -44.95 -25.03 16.54
C VAL A 351 -44.14 -25.98 15.68
N VAL A 352 -44.84 -26.80 14.89
CA VAL A 352 -44.21 -27.72 13.92
C VAL A 352 -44.11 -27.04 12.55
N ILE A 353 -42.91 -27.04 11.97
CA ILE A 353 -42.62 -26.61 10.60
C ILE A 353 -42.31 -27.87 9.78
N TRP A 354 -43.01 -28.03 8.66
CA TRP A 354 -42.75 -29.11 7.71
C TRP A 354 -41.84 -28.60 6.60
N ASP A 355 -40.59 -29.05 6.61
CA ASP A 355 -39.65 -28.84 5.51
C ASP A 355 -39.55 -30.13 4.68
N VAL A 356 -39.92 -30.06 3.40
CA VAL A 356 -40.03 -31.24 2.54
C VAL A 356 -38.83 -31.30 1.59
N GLY A 357 -38.07 -32.39 1.65
CA GLY A 357 -37.10 -32.75 0.60
C GLY A 357 -35.81 -31.93 0.57
N MET A 358 -35.24 -31.56 1.73
CA MET A 358 -34.10 -30.63 1.81
C MET A 358 -34.45 -29.26 1.20
N GLY A 359 -35.54 -28.66 1.68
CA GLY A 359 -36.02 -27.38 1.20
C GLY A 359 -35.15 -26.21 1.67
N ALA A 360 -35.69 -25.00 1.56
CA ALA A 360 -34.93 -23.78 1.73
C ALA A 360 -34.26 -23.68 3.12
N ALA A 361 -34.83 -24.27 4.18
CA ALA A 361 -34.24 -24.23 5.52
C ALA A 361 -32.97 -25.09 5.62
N ALA A 362 -32.98 -26.29 5.04
CA ALA A 362 -31.80 -27.15 4.98
C ALA A 362 -30.67 -26.50 4.16
N ASN A 363 -31.00 -25.85 3.05
CA ASN A 363 -30.05 -25.13 2.21
C ASN A 363 -29.39 -23.93 2.90
N VAL A 364 -30.08 -23.25 3.83
CA VAL A 364 -29.53 -22.11 4.59
C VAL A 364 -28.55 -22.55 5.67
N MET A 365 -28.77 -23.73 6.24
CA MET A 365 -27.96 -24.24 7.35
C MET A 365 -26.66 -24.91 6.88
N ALA A 366 -26.63 -25.40 5.64
CA ALA A 366 -25.48 -26.04 5.00
C ALA A 366 -24.54 -25.00 4.39
#